data_AF-A0A182P8R6-F1
#
_entry.id   AF-A0A182P8R6-F1
#
_cell.length_a   1.000
_cell.length_b   1.000
_cell.length_c   1.000
_cell.angle_alpha   90.00
_cell.angle_beta   90.00
_cell.angle_gamma   90.00
#
_symmetry.space_group_name_H-M   'P 1'
#
loop_
_entity.id
_entity.type
_entity.pdbx_description
1 polymer ?
#
loop_
_entity_poly.entity_id
_entity_poly.type
_entity_poly.pdbx_seq_one_letter_code
_entity_poly.pdbx_strand_id
1 'polypeptide(L)' 'MECSIFVFEKRTAEKLHKPKRKETVTEILRASVKQLERFRHPKILQIMHTVEESSETLSFATEPVIASLANILAYQVSDL' A
#
# COMPACT_ATOMS: atom_id res chain seq x y z
N MET A 1 -15.30 9.18 9.87
CA MET A 1 -15.42 8.05 8.93
C MET A 1 -14.28 7.11 9.20
N GLU A 2 -14.52 5.80 9.14
CA GLU A 2 -13.46 4.81 9.20
C GLU A 2 -12.70 4.78 7.86
N CYS A 3 -11.42 4.40 7.90
CA CYS A 3 -10.57 4.25 6.71
C CYS A 3 -9.50 3.20 6.97
N SER A 4 -8.90 2.70 5.89
CA SER A 4 -7.70 1.86 5.96
C SER A 4 -6.48 2.68 5.56
N ILE A 5 -5.45 2.64 6.40
CA ILE A 5 -4.18 3.32 6.16
C ILE A 5 -3.17 2.29 5.68
N PHE A 6 -2.57 2.57 4.52
CA PHE A 6 -1.47 1.80 3.98
C PHE A 6 -0.18 2.56 4.27
N VAL A 7 0.79 1.88 4.89
CA VAL A 7 2.08 2.45 5.25
C VAL A 7 3.18 1.57 4.69
N PHE A 8 4.08 2.18 3.92
CA PHE A 8 5.30 1.56 3.47
C PHE A 8 6.50 2.18 4.20
N GLU A 9 7.18 1.39 5.03
CA GLU A 9 8.42 1.78 5.68
C GLU A 9 9.60 1.60 4.70
N LYS A 10 10.25 2.69 4.29
CA LYS A 10 11.31 2.66 3.27
C LYS A 10 12.53 1.85 3.69
N ARG A 11 12.79 1.75 5.00
CA ARG A 11 13.85 0.90 5.57
C ARG A 11 13.70 -0.57 5.21
N THR A 12 12.48 -1.05 4.96
CA THR A 12 12.25 -2.45 4.53
C THR A 12 12.88 -2.75 3.17
N ALA A 13 12.96 -1.75 2.27
CA ALA A 13 13.62 -1.90 0.98
C ALA A 13 15.16 -1.82 1.05
N GLU A 14 15.73 -1.34 2.15
CA GLU A 14 17.20 -1.34 2.36
C GLU A 14 17.77 -2.75 2.52
N LYS A 15 16.93 -3.71 2.95
CA LYS A 15 17.29 -5.13 3.06
C LYS A 15 17.53 -5.79 1.69
N LEU A 16 17.21 -5.10 0.60
CA LEU A 16 17.38 -5.62 -0.75
C LEU A 16 18.80 -5.33 -1.23
N HIS A 17 19.58 -6.36 -1.55
CA HIS A 17 21.02 -6.29 -1.92
C HIS A 17 21.36 -5.58 -3.26
N LYS A 18 20.61 -4.55 -3.68
CA LYS A 18 20.90 -3.77 -4.89
C LYS A 18 20.96 -2.26 -4.59
N PRO A 19 22.00 -1.54 -5.06
CA PRO A 19 22.07 -0.08 -4.95
C PRO A 19 20.83 0.59 -5.54
N LYS A 20 20.39 1.70 -4.96
CA LYS A 20 19.24 2.53 -5.39
C LYS A 20 17.87 1.87 -5.31
N ARG A 21 17.76 0.64 -4.80
CA ARG A 21 16.50 -0.10 -4.82
C ARG A 21 15.44 0.50 -3.91
N LYS A 22 15.84 1.10 -2.79
CA LYS A 22 14.94 1.86 -1.91
C LYS A 22 14.25 2.99 -2.66
N GLU A 23 15.02 3.80 -3.40
CA GLU A 23 14.51 4.92 -4.19
C GLU A 23 13.61 4.42 -5.32
N THR A 24 14.04 3.37 -6.06
CA THR A 24 13.22 2.76 -7.12
C THR A 24 11.89 2.24 -6.60
N VAL A 25 11.88 1.49 -5.49
CA VAL A 25 10.64 0.95 -4.91
C VAL A 25 9.74 2.07 -4.43
N THR A 26 10.31 3.08 -3.76
CA THR A 26 9.54 4.25 -3.27
C THR A 26 8.87 4.99 -4.44
N GLU A 27 9.60 5.21 -5.54
CA GLU A 27 9.05 5.85 -6.74
C GLU A 27 7.91 5.04 -7.36
N ILE A 28 8.12 3.72 -7.54
CA ILE A 28 7.10 2.82 -8.11
C ILE A 28 5.83 2.86 -7.27
N LEU A 29 5.95 2.77 -5.94
CA LEU A 29 4.80 2.83 -5.03
C LEU A 29 4.08 4.18 -5.11
N ARG A 30 4.82 5.29 -5.08
CA ARG A 30 4.24 6.64 -5.20
C ARG A 30 3.46 6.80 -6.50
N ALA A 31 4.07 6.39 -7.62
CA ALA A 31 3.45 6.46 -8.94
C ALA A 31 2.20 5.58 -9.03
N SER A 32 2.23 4.40 -8.41
CA SER A 32 1.11 3.46 -8.39
C SER A 32 -0.09 4.04 -7.64
N VAL A 33 0.12 4.69 -6.49
CA VAL A 33 -0.97 5.34 -5.74
C VAL A 33 -1.55 6.51 -6.54
N LYS A 34 -0.70 7.36 -7.13
CA LYS A 34 -1.16 8.45 -8.02
C LYS A 34 -1.93 7.94 -9.23
N GLN A 35 -1.58 6.76 -9.76
CA GLN A 35 -2.34 6.15 -10.85
C GLN A 35 -3.70 5.64 -10.34
N LEU A 36 -3.75 5.02 -9.16
CA LEU A 36 -4.97 4.54 -8.53
C LEU A 36 -5.97 5.68 -8.27
N GLU A 37 -5.50 6.84 -7.82
CA GLU A 37 -6.31 8.06 -7.63
C GLU A 37 -7.05 8.53 -8.89
N ARG A 38 -6.49 8.24 -10.07
CA ARG A 38 -7.09 8.62 -11.36
C ARG A 38 -8.19 7.66 -11.80
N PHE A 39 -8.20 6.43 -11.29
CA PHE A 39 -9.24 5.46 -11.59
C PHE A 39 -10.45 5.68 -10.69
N ARG A 40 -11.55 6.16 -11.28
CA ARG A 40 -12.83 6.33 -10.58
C ARG A 40 -13.83 5.31 -11.08
N HIS A 41 -13.86 4.15 -10.43
CA HIS A 41 -14.78 3.06 -10.78
C HIS A 41 -15.27 2.34 -9.50
N PRO A 42 -16.57 2.00 -9.37
CA PRO A 42 -17.12 1.39 -8.15
C PRO A 42 -16.61 -0.03 -7.81
N LYS A 43 -15.71 -0.57 -8.63
CA LYS A 43 -15.06 -1.88 -8.42
C LYS A 43 -13.54 -1.77 -8.25
N ILE A 44 -13.03 -0.56 -8.10
CA ILE A 44 -11.63 -0.26 -7.87
C ILE A 44 -11.54 0.42 -6.50
N LEU A 45 -10.54 0.05 -5.71
CA LEU A 45 -10.32 0.58 -4.37
C LEU A 45 -10.25 2.11 -4.40
N GLN A 46 -11.13 2.76 -3.63
CA GLN A 46 -11.22 4.21 -3.62
C GLN A 46 -10.17 4.83 -2.68
N ILE A 47 -9.39 5.79 -3.22
CA ILE A 47 -8.51 6.65 -2.41
C ILE A 47 -9.34 7.72 -1.71
N MET A 48 -9.17 7.82 -0.39
CA MET A 48 -9.78 8.86 0.46
C MET A 48 -8.80 9.97 0.80
N HIS A 49 -7.52 9.62 1.02
CA HIS A 49 -6.44 10.58 1.24
C HIS A 49 -5.26 10.23 0.35
N THR A 50 -4.70 11.25 -0.30
CA THR A 50 -3.62 11.10 -1.28
C THR A 50 -2.34 10.57 -0.64
N VAL A 51 -1.39 10.15 -1.48
CA VAL A 51 -0.07 9.72 -1.00
C VAL A 51 0.69 10.87 -0.35
N GLU A 52 1.14 10.64 0.89
CA GLU A 52 2.08 11.47 1.61
C GLU A 52 3.42 10.74 1.75
N GLU A 53 4.50 11.49 1.66
CA GLU A 53 5.85 10.95 1.76
C GLU A 53 6.65 11.72 2.81
N SER A 54 7.26 10.98 3.72
CA SER A 54 8.24 11.47 4.69
C SER A 54 9.64 10.93 4.35
N SER A 55 10.65 11.20 5.19
CA SER A 55 11.98 10.56 5.02
C SER A 55 11.90 9.04 5.19
N GLU A 56 11.03 8.57 6.09
CA GLU A 56 10.97 7.17 6.52
C GLU A 56 9.86 6.36 5.86
N THR A 57 8.76 7.03 5.47
CA THR A 57 7.52 6.35 5.06
C THR A 57 6.93 6.93 3.78
N LEU A 58 6.14 6.10 3.13
CA LEU A 58 5.16 6.50 2.13
C LEU A 58 3.80 5.94 2.57
N SER A 59 2.79 6.80 2.68
CA SER A 59 1.51 6.45 3.27
C SER A 59 0.34 7.03 2.47
N PHE A 60 -0.81 6.36 2.47
CA PHE A 60 -2.06 6.85 1.89
C PHE A 60 -3.26 6.20 2.60
N ALA A 61 -4.46 6.75 2.40
CA ALA A 61 -5.69 6.20 2.98
C ALA A 61 -6.75 5.87 1.92
N THR A 62 -7.47 4.78 2.13
CA THR A 62 -8.56 4.31 1.27
C THR A 62 -9.86 4.21 2.04
N GLU A 63 -10.94 3.86 1.33
CA GLU A 63 -12.12 3.26 1.96
C GLU A 63 -11.73 2.09 2.88
N PRO A 64 -12.54 1.77 3.91
CA PRO A 64 -12.27 0.64 4.80
C PRO A 64 -12.08 -0.67 4.04
N VAL A 65 -10.98 -1.35 4.31
CA VAL A 65 -10.64 -2.68 3.79
C VAL A 65 -10.62 -3.67 4.95
N ILE A 66 -11.37 -4.77 4.81
CA ILE A 66 -11.45 -5.81 5.84
C ILE A 66 -10.21 -6.71 5.81
N ALA A 67 -9.92 -7.29 4.65
CA ALA A 67 -8.82 -8.23 4.47
C ALA A 67 -8.49 -8.40 2.98
N SER A 68 -7.26 -8.79 2.67
CA SER A 68 -6.95 -9.35 1.36
C SER A 68 -7.43 -10.80 1.28
N LEU A 69 -7.64 -11.31 0.06
CA LEU A 69 -7.97 -12.73 -0.14
C LEU A 69 -6.90 -13.66 0.48
N ALA A 70 -5.62 -13.28 0.39
CA ALA A 70 -4.54 -14.05 1.00
C ALA A 70 -4.68 -14.16 2.52
N ASN A 71 -5.10 -13.08 3.20
CA ASN A 71 -5.34 -13.11 4.65
C ASN A 71 -6.48 -14.07 5.01
N ILE A 72 -7.57 -14.04 4.23
CA ILE A 72 -8.73 -14.89 4.45
C ILE A 72 -8.36 -16.37 4.28
N LEU A 73 -7.63 -16.70 3.21
CA LEU A 73 -7.21 -18.08 2.96
C LEU A 73 -6.21 -18.59 3.99
N ALA A 74 -5.28 -17.76 4.46
CA ALA A 74 -4.34 -18.14 5.51
C ALA A 74 -5.06 -18.44 6.84
N TYR A 75 -6.09 -17.67 7.17
CA TYR A 75 -6.91 -17.90 8.37
C TYR A 75 -7.61 -19.26 8.33
N GLN A 76 -8.18 -19.64 7.18
CA GLN A 76 -8.83 -20.95 7.02
C GLN A 76 -7.85 -22.13 7.18
N VAL A 77 -6.59 -21.95 6.78
CA VAL A 77 -5.57 -23.00 6.92
C VAL A 77 -5.07 -23.12 8.37
N SER A 78 -5.07 -22.04 9.15
CA SER A 78 -4.67 -22.08 10.56
C SER A 78 -5.72 -22.69 11.50
N ASP A 79 -6.98 -22.73 11.08
CA ASP A 79 -8.10 -23.34 11.83
C ASP A 79 -8.27 -24.85 11.53
N LEU A 80 -7.40 -25.45 10.70
CA LEU A 80 -7.33 -26.88 10.38
C LEU A 80 -6.14 -27.55 11.09
#